data_AF-A0A1G8C6Y3-F1
#
_entry.id   AF-A0A1G8C6Y3-F1
#
_cell.length_a   1.000
_cell.length_b   1.000
_cell.length_c   1.000
_cell.angle_alpha   90.00
_cell.angle_beta   90.00
_cell.angle_gamma   90.00
#
_symmetry.space_group_name_H-M   'P 1'
#
loop_
_entity.id
_entity.type
_entity.pdbx_description
1 polymer ?
#
loop_
_entity_poly.entity_id
_entity_poly.type
_entity_poly.pdbx_seq_one_letter_code
_entity_poly.pdbx_strand_id
1 'polypeptide(L)'
;MLPRMAAIMRDLTSLLTMSMTEPQMNLPLGREIAVDCPVELSEPIQIVDLFAGPGGLGEGFSSSGDGNRFEIVVSAEMDPSARQTLKLRAFFRLLKQKNPTRLCDYYDFCNGLRDIPYSNESKPQWDEADEEAKCITLGSKEGNLALDEALKKRLKDRPWVLIGGPPCQAYSIVGRSRNKGKADYSAENDHRHFLYKEYLRIIKERKPTVFVMENVKGILSSKVAGESIFSQILQDLTDPNKALGDASPGVKYRICSLVSDQSFGPGDDVNKVDPRGFIIRAENHGIPQARHRVILLGIALDEDGNIPVHGSLLEVVRKISTKEVIGTLPELRSRLTKQSDDRLAWYREVANHLDGLKSEVDAKAEPKLAAAMKIARDSLLSTSLEVGGIRVLRKGSDGKTGSEDLDQWYRDEKLDYWLNHDARGHMASDLRRYIFASVYARAYHVSPKGHQQFGLSGLAPAHKNWETGKFSDRFRVQLEQIPATTVTSHISKDGHYFIHYDPKQCRSLTVREAARLQTFPDNYFFQGNRTQQFHQVGNAVPPLLASKIASIVYAIVCKSKPVI
;
A
#
# COMPACT_ATOMS: atom_id res chain seq x y z
N MET A 1 -3.85 -58.03 -47.88
CA MET A 1 -4.17 -56.99 -46.89
C MET A 1 -3.03 -56.93 -45.90
N LEU A 2 -2.19 -55.92 -45.99
CA LEU A 2 -2.51 -54.54 -45.61
C LEU A 2 -2.28 -54.34 -44.10
N PRO A 3 -1.77 -53.16 -43.75
CA PRO A 3 -0.44 -53.02 -43.19
C PRO A 3 -0.52 -51.95 -42.10
N ARG A 4 -0.59 -52.32 -40.83
CA ARG A 4 -0.70 -51.29 -39.77
C ARG A 4 0.27 -51.43 -38.62
N MET A 5 1.26 -52.31 -38.71
CA MET A 5 2.22 -52.49 -37.59
C MET A 5 3.71 -52.29 -37.94
N ALA A 6 4.09 -52.16 -39.23
CA ALA A 6 5.50 -51.95 -39.60
C ALA A 6 5.88 -50.49 -39.90
N ALA A 7 4.91 -49.57 -39.96
CA ALA A 7 5.16 -48.15 -40.21
C ALA A 7 5.37 -47.32 -38.92
N ILE A 8 5.17 -47.90 -37.73
CA ILE A 8 5.26 -47.18 -36.44
C ILE A 8 6.64 -47.37 -35.77
N MET A 9 7.45 -48.34 -36.20
CA MET A 9 8.78 -48.61 -35.60
C MET A 9 9.98 -48.05 -36.36
N ARG A 10 9.80 -47.42 -37.53
CA ARG A 10 10.91 -46.80 -38.30
C ARG A 10 11.09 -45.30 -38.08
N ASP A 11 10.10 -44.61 -37.48
CA ASP A 11 10.23 -43.19 -37.13
C ASP A 11 10.87 -42.95 -35.76
N LEU A 12 11.11 -44.00 -34.96
CA LEU A 12 11.66 -43.89 -33.61
C LEU A 12 13.20 -43.99 -33.54
N THR A 13 13.88 -44.28 -34.65
CA THR A 13 15.35 -44.44 -34.69
C THR A 13 16.09 -43.39 -35.52
N SER A 14 15.41 -42.49 -36.25
CA SER A 14 16.06 -41.37 -36.95
C SER A 14 16.01 -40.03 -36.20
N LEU A 15 15.37 -39.98 -35.03
CA LEU A 15 15.22 -38.77 -34.22
C LEU A 15 16.25 -38.64 -33.08
N LEU A 16 17.20 -39.57 -32.97
CA LEU A 16 18.10 -39.67 -31.81
C LEU A 16 19.58 -39.39 -32.09
N THR A 17 20.00 -39.02 -33.29
CA THR A 17 21.40 -38.61 -33.55
C THR A 17 21.50 -37.65 -34.73
N MET A 18 21.55 -36.34 -34.47
CA MET A 18 22.43 -35.41 -35.19
C MET A 18 22.47 -34.03 -34.50
N SER A 19 23.68 -33.48 -34.45
CA SER A 19 24.15 -32.39 -33.60
C SER A 19 24.22 -31.07 -34.37
N MET A 20 23.98 -29.97 -33.64
CA MET A 20 24.47 -28.58 -33.84
C MET A 20 24.00 -27.79 -35.08
N THR A 21 23.10 -26.81 -34.88
CA THR A 21 23.40 -25.36 -34.70
C THR A 21 22.08 -24.56 -34.78
N GLU A 22 21.54 -24.07 -33.67
CA GLU A 22 20.40 -23.12 -33.64
C GLU A 22 20.51 -22.14 -32.44
N PRO A 23 20.00 -20.90 -32.57
CA PRO A 23 20.34 -19.78 -31.69
C PRO A 23 19.67 -19.91 -30.32
N GLN A 24 20.44 -19.61 -29.26
CA GLN A 24 20.07 -19.75 -27.84
C GLN A 24 18.68 -19.14 -27.53
N MET A 25 17.67 -20.01 -27.48
CA MET A 25 16.37 -19.76 -26.90
C MET A 25 16.47 -19.82 -25.38
N ASN A 26 15.93 -18.78 -24.73
CA ASN A 26 15.64 -18.63 -23.31
C ASN A 26 15.51 -19.95 -22.54
N LEU A 27 16.55 -20.29 -21.78
CA LEU A 27 16.49 -21.31 -20.75
C LEU A 27 15.65 -20.79 -19.57
N PRO A 28 14.66 -21.55 -19.07
CA PRO A 28 13.91 -21.16 -17.88
C PRO A 28 14.84 -21.17 -16.67
N LEU A 29 15.05 -20.00 -16.06
CA LEU A 29 15.69 -19.90 -14.75
C LEU A 29 14.88 -20.74 -13.75
N GLY A 30 15.51 -21.81 -13.24
CA GLY A 30 14.92 -22.67 -12.22
C GLY A 30 14.47 -21.83 -11.03
N ARG A 31 13.18 -21.87 -10.71
CA ARG A 31 12.62 -21.13 -9.59
C ARG A 31 13.01 -21.81 -8.28
N GLU A 32 13.96 -21.24 -7.56
CA GLU A 32 13.96 -21.38 -6.12
C GLU A 32 12.75 -20.60 -5.60
N ILE A 33 11.84 -21.30 -4.90
CA ILE A 33 10.85 -20.69 -4.01
C ILE A 33 11.61 -19.68 -3.15
N ALA A 34 11.01 -18.54 -2.78
CA ALA A 34 11.59 -17.61 -1.82
C ALA A 34 11.72 -18.31 -0.44
N VAL A 35 12.69 -19.21 -0.35
CA VAL A 35 13.23 -19.75 0.88
C VAL A 35 14.00 -18.59 1.45
N ASP A 36 13.67 -18.28 2.70
CA ASP A 36 14.34 -17.23 3.44
C ASP A 36 15.85 -17.44 3.33
N CYS A 37 16.59 -16.43 2.87
CA CYS A 37 18.02 -16.59 2.61
C CYS A 37 18.70 -16.95 3.93
N PRO A 38 19.33 -18.14 4.06
CA PRO A 38 19.91 -18.59 5.33
C PRO A 38 21.20 -17.84 5.67
N VAL A 39 21.71 -17.04 4.73
CA VAL A 39 22.90 -16.21 4.91
C VAL A 39 22.53 -15.04 5.81
N GLU A 40 23.10 -14.99 7.00
CA GLU A 40 23.09 -13.81 7.85
C GLU A 40 24.27 -12.91 7.49
N LEU A 41 23.97 -11.64 7.18
CA LEU A 41 24.98 -10.62 6.98
C LEU A 41 25.44 -10.06 8.33
N SER A 42 26.74 -9.73 8.43
CA SER A 42 27.32 -9.14 9.64
C SER A 42 26.77 -7.76 9.99
N GLU A 43 26.26 -7.02 9.00
CA GLU A 43 25.57 -5.74 9.18
C GLU A 43 24.26 -5.70 8.35
N PRO A 44 23.21 -5.01 8.83
CA PRO A 44 21.95 -4.85 8.10
C PRO A 44 22.14 -4.10 6.76
N ILE A 45 21.44 -4.46 5.70
CA ILE A 45 21.52 -3.75 4.41
C ILE A 45 20.98 -2.32 4.56
N GLN A 46 21.71 -1.34 4.03
CA GLN A 46 21.31 0.07 4.10
C GLN A 46 20.14 0.38 3.18
N ILE A 47 19.23 1.24 3.63
CA ILE A 47 18.10 1.73 2.84
C ILE A 47 18.12 3.24 2.76
N VAL A 48 17.89 3.74 1.55
CA VAL A 48 17.47 5.13 1.31
C VAL A 48 16.03 5.08 0.80
N ASP A 49 15.11 5.69 1.55
CA ASP A 49 13.68 5.76 1.22
C ASP A 49 13.33 7.17 0.72
N LEU A 50 13.05 7.29 -0.57
CA LEU A 50 12.64 8.54 -1.20
C LEU A 50 11.13 8.58 -1.38
N PHE A 51 10.51 9.75 -1.17
CA PHE A 51 9.06 9.90 -1.20
C PHE A 51 8.38 9.00 -0.16
N ALA A 52 8.97 8.93 1.03
CA ALA A 52 8.70 7.89 2.02
C ALA A 52 7.23 7.87 2.52
N GLY A 53 6.51 8.99 2.41
CA GLY A 53 5.16 9.12 2.94
C GLY A 53 5.17 8.89 4.45
N PRO A 54 4.24 8.10 5.00
CA PRO A 54 4.32 7.70 6.40
C PRO A 54 5.30 6.54 6.65
N GLY A 55 6.00 6.02 5.63
CA GLY A 55 6.99 4.95 5.76
C GLY A 55 6.51 3.54 5.46
N GLY A 56 5.43 3.35 4.69
CA GLY A 56 4.87 2.01 4.46
C GLY A 56 5.84 1.02 3.80
N LEU A 57 6.62 1.49 2.82
CA LEU A 57 7.63 0.69 2.13
C LEU A 57 8.84 0.44 3.04
N GLY A 58 9.42 1.50 3.62
CA GLY A 58 10.53 1.39 4.58
C GLY A 58 10.20 0.54 5.82
N GLU A 59 8.97 0.61 6.34
CA GLU A 59 8.52 -0.20 7.48
C GLU A 59 8.54 -1.69 7.15
N GLY A 60 8.05 -2.08 5.97
CA GLY A 60 8.10 -3.48 5.55
C GLY A 60 9.52 -4.01 5.44
N PHE A 61 10.43 -3.22 4.85
CA PHE A 61 11.83 -3.60 4.75
C PHE A 61 12.53 -3.67 6.10
N SER A 62 12.40 -2.63 6.92
CA SER A 62 13.02 -2.57 8.25
C SER A 62 12.42 -3.53 9.27
N SER A 63 11.29 -4.17 8.97
CA SER A 63 10.71 -5.25 9.78
C SER A 63 11.11 -6.65 9.31
N SER A 64 11.79 -6.80 8.17
CA SER A 64 12.19 -8.10 7.64
C SER A 64 13.27 -8.77 8.51
N GLY A 65 13.18 -10.08 8.70
CA GLY A 65 14.07 -10.86 9.58
C GLY A 65 14.13 -10.31 11.00
N ASP A 66 12.96 -10.17 11.63
CA ASP A 66 12.74 -9.57 12.96
C ASP A 66 13.25 -8.14 13.16
N GLY A 67 13.58 -7.47 12.05
CA GLY A 67 14.08 -6.12 11.96
C GLY A 67 15.60 -5.99 12.01
N ASN A 68 16.31 -7.08 11.66
CA ASN A 68 17.78 -7.12 11.63
C ASN A 68 18.36 -7.10 10.22
N ARG A 69 17.55 -7.32 9.18
CA ARG A 69 18.04 -7.42 7.79
C ARG A 69 18.35 -6.10 7.13
N PHE A 70 17.63 -5.05 7.51
CA PHE A 70 17.74 -3.75 6.88
C PHE A 70 17.75 -2.64 7.92
N GLU A 71 18.50 -1.58 7.61
CA GLU A 71 18.48 -0.33 8.38
C GLU A 71 18.25 0.86 7.47
N ILE A 72 17.39 1.78 7.90
CA ILE A 72 17.08 2.99 7.13
C ILE A 72 18.09 4.06 7.47
N VAL A 73 18.82 4.51 6.46
CA VAL A 73 19.83 5.56 6.58
C VAL A 73 19.19 6.94 6.47
N VAL A 74 18.29 7.10 5.49
CA VAL A 74 17.52 8.33 5.26
C VAL A 74 16.13 7.98 4.75
N SER A 75 15.12 8.65 5.29
CA SER A 75 13.77 8.76 4.72
C SER A 75 13.50 10.21 4.34
N ALA A 76 13.31 10.50 3.05
CA ALA A 76 13.00 11.83 2.54
C ALA A 76 11.49 11.99 2.30
N GLU A 77 10.86 12.90 3.03
CA GLU A 77 9.43 13.20 2.93
C GLU A 77 9.19 14.71 3.00
N MET A 78 8.33 15.27 2.14
CA MET A 78 8.09 16.72 2.10
C MET A 78 6.95 17.16 3.04
N ASP A 79 5.98 16.29 3.33
CA ASP A 79 4.85 16.58 4.20
C ASP A 79 5.28 16.51 5.68
N PRO A 80 5.17 17.61 6.44
CA PRO A 80 5.63 17.64 7.83
C PRO A 80 4.91 16.64 8.74
N SER A 81 3.64 16.31 8.47
CA SER A 81 2.87 15.38 9.31
C SER A 81 3.26 13.93 9.05
N ALA A 82 3.46 13.56 7.78
CA ALA A 82 4.01 12.27 7.39
C ALA A 82 5.44 12.08 7.93
N ARG A 83 6.26 13.14 7.86
CA ARG A 83 7.59 13.16 8.49
C ARG A 83 7.54 12.95 9.99
N GLN A 84 6.59 13.56 10.71
CA GLN A 84 6.43 13.35 12.15
C GLN A 84 6.09 11.88 12.47
N THR A 85 5.22 11.26 11.67
CA THR A 85 4.92 9.82 11.77
C THR A 85 6.18 8.97 11.52
N LEU A 86 6.95 9.29 10.47
CA LEU A 86 8.22 8.62 10.16
C LEU A 86 9.22 8.73 11.30
N LYS A 87 9.42 9.94 11.85
CA LYS A 87 10.33 10.17 12.97
C LYS A 87 9.92 9.36 14.20
N LEU A 88 8.63 9.37 14.53
CA LEU A 88 8.11 8.59 15.66
C LEU A 88 8.34 7.09 15.45
N ARG A 89 8.18 6.58 14.23
CA ARG A 89 8.47 5.18 13.92
C ARG A 89 9.96 4.85 13.92
N ALA A 90 10.81 5.72 13.38
CA ALA A 90 12.26 5.59 13.44
C ALA A 90 12.74 5.53 14.90
N PHE A 91 12.19 6.40 15.76
CA PHE A 91 12.46 6.39 17.19
C PHE A 91 12.12 5.04 17.85
N PHE A 92 10.95 4.45 17.55
CA PHE A 92 10.61 3.10 18.01
C PHE A 92 11.65 2.05 17.60
N ARG A 93 12.07 2.04 16.33
CA ARG A 93 13.07 1.09 15.83
C ARG A 93 14.43 1.30 16.52
N LEU A 94 14.88 2.54 16.64
CA LEU A 94 16.13 2.90 17.30
C LEU A 94 16.14 2.54 18.79
N LEU A 95 15.02 2.71 19.49
CA LEU A 95 14.87 2.20 20.85
C LEU A 95 14.99 0.67 20.90
N LYS A 96 14.25 -0.05 20.05
CA LYS A 96 14.29 -1.52 19.99
C LYS A 96 15.71 -2.04 19.75
N GLN A 97 16.47 -1.40 18.85
CA GLN A 97 17.80 -1.85 18.44
C GLN A 97 18.93 -1.36 19.35
N LYS A 98 18.89 -0.09 19.78
CA LYS A 98 20.03 0.58 20.44
C LYS A 98 19.81 0.94 21.91
N ASN A 99 18.56 0.99 22.36
CA ASN A 99 18.22 1.37 23.74
C ASN A 99 16.95 0.67 24.26
N PRO A 100 16.93 -0.68 24.29
CA PRO A 100 15.72 -1.45 24.56
C PRO A 100 15.17 -1.22 25.98
N THR A 101 16.02 -0.80 26.93
CA THR A 101 15.59 -0.44 28.30
C THR A 101 14.71 0.79 28.34
N ARG A 102 14.75 1.65 27.32
CA ARG A 102 13.89 2.84 27.17
C ARG A 102 12.80 2.69 26.12
N LEU A 103 12.53 1.46 25.66
CA LEU A 103 11.41 1.19 24.76
C LEU A 103 10.05 1.62 25.35
N CYS A 104 9.94 1.66 26.69
CA CYS A 104 8.77 2.18 27.39
C CYS A 104 8.39 3.61 27.00
N ASP A 105 9.34 4.49 26.65
CA ASP A 105 9.04 5.89 26.31
C ASP A 105 8.10 6.01 25.11
N TYR A 106 8.28 5.14 24.10
CA TYR A 106 7.39 5.07 22.95
C TYR A 106 5.98 4.63 23.36
N TYR A 107 5.88 3.59 24.20
CA TYR A 107 4.61 3.05 24.64
C TYR A 107 3.88 4.00 25.59
N ASP A 108 4.58 4.66 26.51
CA ASP A 108 4.02 5.67 27.39
C ASP A 108 3.40 6.82 26.60
N PHE A 109 4.07 7.26 25.53
CA PHE A 109 3.49 8.24 24.61
C PHE A 109 2.28 7.70 23.85
N CYS A 110 2.35 6.47 23.32
CA CYS A 110 1.21 5.85 22.63
C CYS A 110 0.01 5.66 23.57
N ASN A 111 0.25 5.28 24.82
CA ASN A 111 -0.76 5.05 25.85
C ASN A 111 -1.23 6.36 26.52
N GLY A 112 -0.64 7.50 26.17
CA GLY A 112 -1.05 8.82 26.67
C GLY A 112 -0.60 9.12 28.10
N LEU A 113 0.38 8.38 28.61
CA LEU A 113 1.03 8.63 29.90
C LEU A 113 2.03 9.79 29.81
N ARG A 114 2.45 10.17 28.59
CA ARG A 114 3.37 11.27 28.32
C ARG A 114 2.94 12.06 27.09
N ASP A 115 3.18 13.37 27.11
CA ASP A 115 2.90 14.28 25.98
C ASP A 115 4.01 14.30 24.92
N ILE A 116 5.22 13.91 25.31
CA ILE A 116 6.39 13.81 24.41
C ILE A 116 6.89 12.36 24.33
N PRO A 117 7.42 11.92 23.19
CA PRO A 117 7.78 10.52 22.97
C PRO A 117 9.11 10.09 23.60
N TYR A 118 9.91 10.99 24.16
CA TYR A 118 11.26 10.68 24.66
C TYR A 118 11.49 11.20 26.08
N SER A 119 12.41 10.57 26.80
CA SER A 119 13.02 11.03 28.06
C SER A 119 14.42 11.61 27.81
N ASN A 120 15.10 12.07 28.85
CA ASN A 120 16.49 12.49 28.75
C ASN A 120 17.40 11.35 28.28
N GLU A 121 17.11 10.11 28.69
CA GLU A 121 17.88 8.91 28.38
C GLU A 121 17.62 8.36 26.98
N SER A 122 16.45 8.63 26.40
CA SER A 122 16.14 8.26 25.00
C SER A 122 16.28 9.41 24.01
N LYS A 123 16.63 10.62 24.49
CA LYS A 123 16.88 11.79 23.64
C LYS A 123 17.88 11.53 22.50
N PRO A 124 19.00 10.79 22.69
CA PRO A 124 19.91 10.48 21.59
C PRO A 124 19.23 9.72 20.45
N GLN A 125 18.37 8.74 20.75
CA GLN A 125 17.61 8.01 19.72
C GLN A 125 16.56 8.89 19.04
N TRP A 126 15.95 9.82 19.77
CA TRP A 126 15.01 10.79 19.20
C TRP A 126 15.68 11.76 18.22
N ASP A 127 16.92 12.16 18.51
CA ASP A 127 17.71 13.02 17.64
C ASP A 127 18.24 12.25 16.43
N GLU A 128 18.66 11.01 16.61
CA GLU A 128 19.01 10.14 15.48
C GLU A 128 17.80 9.87 14.56
N ALA A 129 16.60 9.69 15.13
CA ALA A 129 15.36 9.58 14.37
C ALA A 129 15.06 10.86 13.56
N ASP A 130 15.46 12.03 14.09
CA ASP A 130 15.34 13.31 13.37
C ASP A 130 16.27 13.38 12.15
N GLU A 131 17.49 12.84 12.31
CA GLU A 131 18.47 12.72 11.24
C GLU A 131 18.05 11.68 10.19
N GLU A 132 17.25 10.67 10.55
CA GLU A 132 16.75 9.64 9.61
C GLU A 132 15.56 10.18 8.81
N ALA A 133 14.53 10.68 9.50
CA ALA A 133 13.33 11.23 8.88
C ALA A 133 13.55 12.69 8.49
N LYS A 134 14.03 12.94 7.28
CA LYS A 134 14.32 14.30 6.79
C LYS A 134 13.13 14.91 6.08
N CYS A 135 12.77 16.13 6.49
CA CYS A 135 11.71 16.92 5.84
C CYS A 135 12.29 17.58 4.58
N ILE A 136 12.24 16.90 3.43
CA ILE A 136 12.92 17.31 2.19
C ILE A 136 11.92 17.37 1.04
N THR A 137 11.92 18.49 0.33
CA THR A 137 11.23 18.61 -0.96
C THR A 137 12.21 18.23 -2.06
N LEU A 138 12.16 16.97 -2.51
CA LEU A 138 12.99 16.50 -3.62
C LEU A 138 12.69 17.30 -4.90
N GLY A 139 13.67 17.39 -5.80
CA GLY A 139 13.55 18.16 -7.04
C GLY A 139 13.67 19.68 -6.86
N SER A 140 13.83 20.19 -5.64
CA SER A 140 14.31 21.56 -5.39
C SER A 140 15.83 21.55 -5.18
N LYS A 141 16.48 22.68 -5.44
CA LYS A 141 17.94 22.82 -5.26
C LYS A 141 18.34 22.56 -3.81
N GLU A 142 17.62 23.18 -2.87
CA GLU A 142 17.89 23.08 -1.44
C GLU A 142 17.62 21.65 -0.92
N GLY A 143 16.53 21.03 -1.38
CA GLY A 143 16.16 19.68 -0.98
C GLY A 143 17.15 18.63 -1.49
N ASN A 144 17.59 18.77 -2.74
CA ASN A 144 18.58 17.87 -3.34
C ASN A 144 19.93 17.97 -2.60
N LEU A 145 20.39 19.19 -2.32
CA LEU A 145 21.61 19.42 -1.53
C LEU A 145 21.50 18.82 -0.12
N ALA A 146 20.36 19.01 0.55
CA ALA A 146 20.13 18.44 1.88
C ALA A 146 20.14 16.91 1.86
N LEU A 147 19.58 16.28 0.83
CA LEU A 147 19.65 14.83 0.65
C LEU A 147 21.10 14.39 0.42
N ASP A 148 21.83 15.05 -0.47
CA ASP A 148 23.21 14.68 -0.80
C ASP A 148 24.14 14.76 0.42
N GLU A 149 23.99 15.78 1.26
CA GLU A 149 24.76 15.88 2.51
C GLU A 149 24.36 14.80 3.52
N ALA A 150 23.06 14.47 3.63
CA ALA A 150 22.61 13.38 4.49
C ALA A 150 23.18 12.02 4.04
N LEU A 151 23.17 11.75 2.73
CA LEU A 151 23.74 10.53 2.16
C LEU A 151 25.26 10.48 2.35
N LYS A 152 25.98 11.57 2.08
CA LYS A 152 27.43 11.65 2.28
C LYS A 152 27.83 11.39 3.74
N LYS A 153 27.03 11.89 4.69
CA LYS A 153 27.28 11.73 6.13
C LYS A 153 26.99 10.32 6.63
N ARG A 154 25.95 9.67 6.12
CA ARG A 154 25.37 8.47 6.76
C ARG A 154 25.45 7.18 5.94
N LEU A 155 25.48 7.27 4.62
CA LEU A 155 25.56 6.10 3.75
C LEU A 155 27.01 5.60 3.72
N LYS A 156 27.23 4.39 4.23
CA LYS A 156 28.55 3.76 4.29
C LYS A 156 28.83 2.99 3.00
N ASP A 157 30.11 2.71 2.75
CA ASP A 157 30.57 1.92 1.60
C ASP A 157 30.30 0.42 1.79
N ARG A 158 29.03 0.03 1.61
CA ARG A 158 28.52 -1.33 1.67
C ARG A 158 27.19 -1.41 0.91
N PRO A 159 26.69 -2.61 0.57
CA PRO A 159 25.47 -2.75 -0.20
C PRO A 159 24.30 -1.96 0.38
N TRP A 160 23.57 -1.32 -0.51
CA TRP A 160 22.44 -0.50 -0.13
C TRP A 160 21.34 -0.56 -1.20
N VAL A 161 20.13 -0.30 -0.75
CA VAL A 161 18.90 -0.38 -1.55
C VAL A 161 18.24 0.99 -1.59
N LEU A 162 17.89 1.43 -2.80
CA LEU A 162 17.04 2.60 -3.00
C LEU A 162 15.58 2.16 -3.07
N ILE A 163 14.71 2.67 -2.22
CA ILE A 163 13.27 2.44 -2.31
C ILE A 163 12.55 3.76 -2.51
N GLY A 164 11.43 3.75 -3.22
CA GLY A 164 10.59 4.95 -3.32
C GLY A 164 9.50 4.86 -4.37
N GLY A 165 8.50 5.75 -4.23
CA GLY A 165 7.38 5.88 -5.15
C GLY A 165 7.32 7.28 -5.77
N PRO A 166 8.20 7.62 -6.74
CA PRO A 166 8.18 8.94 -7.35
C PRO A 166 6.80 9.22 -7.98
N PRO A 167 6.18 10.38 -7.69
CA PRO A 167 4.82 10.65 -8.11
C PRO A 167 4.73 10.76 -9.65
N CYS A 168 3.98 9.84 -10.26
CA CYS A 168 3.85 9.75 -11.72
C CYS A 168 2.77 10.71 -12.30
N GLN A 169 2.20 11.62 -11.51
CA GLN A 169 1.07 12.45 -11.97
C GLN A 169 1.44 13.44 -13.09
N ALA A 170 2.73 13.76 -13.30
CA ALA A 170 3.20 14.52 -14.46
C ALA A 170 2.94 13.79 -15.80
N TYR A 171 2.88 12.46 -15.76
CA TYR A 171 2.84 11.63 -16.95
C TYR A 171 1.39 11.23 -17.34
N SER A 172 0.46 11.15 -16.38
CA SER A 172 -0.91 10.70 -16.66
C SER A 172 -1.81 11.78 -17.33
N ILE A 173 -2.62 11.37 -18.32
CA ILE A 173 -3.66 12.21 -18.96
C ILE A 173 -4.78 12.58 -17.97
N VAL A 174 -5.01 11.77 -16.94
CA VAL A 174 -6.07 11.98 -15.93
C VAL A 174 -5.79 13.17 -15.01
N GLY A 175 -4.51 13.49 -14.76
CA GLY A 175 -4.12 14.74 -14.10
C GLY A 175 -4.35 15.98 -14.97
N ARG A 176 -4.23 15.84 -16.29
CA ARG A 176 -4.41 16.92 -17.27
C ARG A 176 -5.87 17.32 -17.45
N SER A 177 -6.83 16.40 -17.33
CA SER A 177 -8.26 16.73 -17.49
C SER A 177 -8.82 17.59 -16.37
N ARG A 178 -8.25 17.52 -15.15
CA ARG A 178 -8.63 18.37 -14.01
C ARG A 178 -8.07 19.79 -14.10
N ASN A 179 -6.96 19.98 -14.82
CA ASN A 179 -6.27 21.28 -14.94
C ASN A 179 -6.52 22.00 -16.27
N LYS A 180 -7.27 21.40 -17.21
CA LYS A 180 -7.65 21.98 -18.51
C LYS A 180 -8.43 23.31 -18.46
N GLY A 181 -8.79 23.80 -17.28
CA GLY A 181 -9.48 25.07 -17.07
C GLY A 181 -8.60 26.22 -16.54
N LYS A 182 -7.29 26.03 -16.39
CA LYS A 182 -6.35 27.11 -16.02
C LYS A 182 -5.55 27.55 -17.24
N ALA A 183 -5.62 28.84 -17.57
CA ALA A 183 -5.03 29.43 -18.77
C ALA A 183 -3.49 29.31 -18.85
N ASP A 184 -2.78 29.07 -17.73
CA ASP A 184 -1.31 29.07 -17.64
C ASP A 184 -0.67 27.68 -17.40
N TYR A 185 -1.37 26.58 -17.70
CA TYR A 185 -0.80 25.23 -17.48
C TYR A 185 0.08 24.78 -18.67
N SER A 186 1.41 24.83 -18.49
CA SER A 186 2.37 24.14 -19.36
C SER A 186 2.76 22.77 -18.76
N ALA A 187 2.63 21.71 -19.56
CA ALA A 187 3.03 20.35 -19.18
C ALA A 187 4.56 20.19 -19.00
N GLU A 188 5.35 21.06 -19.64
CA GLU A 188 6.81 21.06 -19.60
C GLU A 188 7.37 21.66 -18.29
N ASN A 189 6.57 22.46 -17.59
CA ASN A 189 6.91 23.10 -16.31
C ASN A 189 6.34 22.36 -15.08
N ASP A 190 5.92 21.11 -15.23
CA ASP A 190 5.36 20.35 -14.11
C ASP A 190 6.49 19.94 -13.14
N HIS A 191 6.52 20.55 -11.95
CA HIS A 191 7.45 20.24 -10.86
C HIS A 191 7.60 18.72 -10.57
N ARG A 192 6.61 17.90 -10.91
CA ARG A 192 6.63 16.44 -10.69
C ARG A 192 7.50 15.67 -11.69
N HIS A 193 7.81 16.23 -12.87
CA HIS A 193 8.79 15.64 -13.80
C HIS A 193 10.20 15.68 -13.19
N PHE A 194 10.52 16.74 -12.44
CA PHE A 194 11.79 16.88 -11.74
C PHE A 194 11.99 15.82 -10.65
N LEU A 195 10.91 15.33 -10.03
CA LEU A 195 10.98 14.30 -8.99
C LEU A 195 11.43 12.94 -9.54
N TYR A 196 10.97 12.57 -10.74
CA TYR A 196 11.44 11.34 -11.40
C TYR A 196 12.88 11.47 -11.88
N LYS A 197 13.26 12.61 -12.46
CA LYS A 197 14.65 12.89 -12.83
C LYS A 197 15.58 12.85 -11.61
N GLU A 198 15.12 13.33 -10.46
CA GLU A 198 15.87 13.25 -9.22
C GLU A 198 16.07 11.80 -8.75
N TYR A 199 15.04 10.95 -8.87
CA TYR A 199 15.18 9.52 -8.59
C TYR A 199 16.25 8.88 -9.48
N LEU A 200 16.24 9.16 -10.79
CA LEU A 200 17.29 8.70 -11.73
C LEU A 200 18.68 9.26 -11.38
N ARG A 201 18.77 10.52 -10.95
CA ARG A 201 20.03 11.15 -10.55
C ARG A 201 20.67 10.40 -9.38
N ILE A 202 19.88 10.06 -8.37
CA ILE A 202 20.36 9.27 -7.23
C ILE A 202 20.84 7.89 -7.68
N ILE A 203 20.11 7.20 -8.57
CA ILE A 203 20.57 5.90 -9.11
C ILE A 203 21.90 6.06 -9.87
N LYS A 204 22.00 7.08 -10.74
CA LYS A 204 23.20 7.38 -11.52
C LYS A 204 24.42 7.65 -10.63
N GLU A 205 24.27 8.56 -9.67
CA GLU A 205 25.39 9.06 -8.87
C GLU A 205 25.79 8.14 -7.73
N ARG A 206 24.81 7.48 -7.09
CA ARG A 206 25.03 6.69 -5.87
C ARG A 206 25.06 5.18 -6.13
N LYS A 207 24.64 4.74 -7.31
CA LYS A 207 24.79 3.35 -7.81
C LYS A 207 24.30 2.29 -6.80
N PRO A 208 23.01 2.30 -6.40
CA PRO A 208 22.48 1.30 -5.49
C PRO A 208 22.69 -0.13 -6.02
N THR A 209 22.86 -1.09 -5.12
CA THR A 209 22.92 -2.52 -5.50
C THR A 209 21.59 -2.98 -6.09
N VAL A 210 20.49 -2.52 -5.48
CA VAL A 210 19.12 -2.78 -5.90
C VAL A 210 18.30 -1.51 -5.72
N PHE A 211 17.35 -1.25 -6.61
CA PHE A 211 16.30 -0.29 -6.35
C PHE A 211 14.90 -0.88 -6.50
N VAL A 212 13.95 -0.35 -5.74
CA VAL A 212 12.53 -0.71 -5.81
C VAL A 212 11.71 0.55 -6.04
N MET A 213 11.18 0.67 -7.25
CA MET A 213 10.33 1.78 -7.65
C MET A 213 8.86 1.35 -7.63
N GLU A 214 8.07 1.96 -6.75
CA GLU A 214 6.61 1.75 -6.70
C GLU A 214 5.86 2.75 -7.59
N ASN A 215 4.75 2.30 -8.18
CA ASN A 215 3.80 3.17 -8.83
C ASN A 215 2.37 2.63 -8.92
N VAL A 216 1.44 3.51 -9.33
CA VAL A 216 0.04 3.16 -9.58
C VAL A 216 -0.14 2.46 -10.93
N LYS A 217 -1.09 1.51 -11.00
CA LYS A 217 -1.45 0.78 -12.23
C LYS A 217 -1.77 1.68 -13.44
N GLY A 218 -2.25 2.91 -13.21
CA GLY A 218 -2.55 3.88 -14.27
C GLY A 218 -1.35 4.30 -15.12
N ILE A 219 -0.12 4.04 -14.66
CA ILE A 219 1.11 4.29 -15.42
C ILE A 219 1.16 3.49 -16.73
N LEU A 220 0.59 2.28 -16.74
CA LEU A 220 0.68 1.33 -17.86
C LEU A 220 -0.14 1.79 -19.08
N SER A 221 -1.18 2.60 -18.87
CA SER A 221 -2.03 3.14 -19.93
C SER A 221 -1.66 4.59 -20.29
N SER A 222 -0.67 5.19 -19.62
CA SER A 222 -0.35 6.61 -19.80
C SER A 222 0.57 6.81 -21.00
N LYS A 223 0.25 7.82 -21.84
CA LYS A 223 1.05 8.22 -22.99
C LYS A 223 1.41 9.71 -22.98
N VAL A 224 2.60 10.05 -23.46
CA VAL A 224 3.08 11.43 -23.71
C VAL A 224 3.57 11.50 -25.15
N ALA A 225 3.11 12.50 -25.90
CA ALA A 225 3.40 12.63 -27.34
C ALA A 225 3.13 11.34 -28.18
N GLY A 226 2.22 10.48 -27.72
CA GLY A 226 1.90 9.20 -28.38
C GLY A 226 2.73 8.01 -27.89
N GLU A 227 3.81 8.26 -27.16
CA GLU A 227 4.72 7.24 -26.64
C GLU A 227 4.30 6.70 -25.28
N SER A 228 4.64 5.43 -25.03
CA SER A 228 4.34 4.72 -23.78
C SER A 228 5.28 5.18 -22.66
N ILE A 229 4.70 5.78 -21.62
CA ILE A 229 5.48 6.22 -20.45
C ILE A 229 6.11 5.05 -19.72
N PHE A 230 5.40 3.93 -19.63
CA PHE A 230 5.94 2.74 -18.98
C PHE A 230 7.18 2.22 -19.72
N SER A 231 7.13 2.20 -21.05
CA SER A 231 8.27 1.78 -21.88
C SER A 231 9.46 2.73 -21.72
N GLN A 232 9.21 4.05 -21.69
CA GLN A 232 10.25 5.04 -21.42
C GLN A 232 10.88 4.83 -20.04
N ILE A 233 10.08 4.59 -19.01
CA ILE A 233 10.58 4.36 -17.64
C ILE A 233 11.47 3.10 -17.59
N LEU A 234 11.08 2.01 -18.26
CA LEU A 234 11.92 0.81 -18.32
C LEU A 234 13.28 1.11 -18.96
N GLN A 235 13.30 1.87 -20.05
CA GLN A 235 14.53 2.27 -20.73
C GLN A 235 15.39 3.19 -19.86
N ASP A 236 14.79 4.20 -19.24
CA ASP A 236 15.46 5.17 -18.40
C ASP A 236 16.13 4.51 -17.18
N LEU A 237 15.40 3.62 -16.50
CA LEU A 237 15.87 2.92 -15.32
C LEU A 237 16.98 1.90 -15.62
N THR A 238 16.97 1.33 -16.83
CA THR A 238 18.01 0.41 -17.31
C THR A 238 19.34 1.14 -17.52
N ASP A 239 19.29 2.40 -17.95
CA ASP A 239 20.46 3.24 -18.24
C ASP A 239 20.26 4.69 -17.76
N PRO A 240 20.42 4.94 -16.44
CA PRO A 240 20.19 6.26 -15.87
C PRO A 240 21.11 7.36 -16.42
N ASN A 241 22.34 7.01 -16.82
CA ASN A 241 23.28 7.95 -17.46
C ASN A 241 22.70 8.46 -18.78
N LYS A 242 22.33 7.54 -19.68
CA LYS A 242 21.75 7.89 -20.97
C LYS A 242 20.43 8.65 -20.82
N ALA A 243 19.59 8.23 -19.88
CA ALA A 243 18.31 8.89 -19.58
C ALA A 243 18.48 10.37 -19.17
N LEU A 244 19.59 10.67 -18.49
CA LEU A 244 19.95 12.02 -18.04
C LEU A 244 20.85 12.77 -19.05
N GLY A 245 21.03 12.24 -20.26
CA GLY A 245 21.84 12.87 -21.31
C GLY A 245 23.35 12.81 -21.05
N ASP A 246 23.81 11.93 -20.17
CA ASP A 246 25.22 11.72 -19.88
C ASP A 246 25.77 10.57 -20.74
N ALA A 247 26.71 10.88 -21.62
CA ALA A 247 27.35 9.91 -22.52
C ALA A 247 28.41 9.04 -21.83
N SER A 248 28.77 9.31 -20.57
CA SER A 248 29.74 8.50 -19.83
C SER A 248 29.19 7.09 -19.51
N PRO A 249 30.05 6.06 -19.54
CA PRO A 249 29.68 4.73 -19.07
C PRO A 249 29.25 4.78 -17.59
N GLY A 250 28.13 4.14 -17.28
CA GLY A 250 27.57 4.06 -15.93
C GLY A 250 27.03 2.67 -15.64
N VAL A 251 26.67 2.43 -14.38
CA VAL A 251 26.05 1.17 -13.94
C VAL A 251 24.71 1.01 -14.66
N LYS A 252 24.52 -0.16 -15.27
CA LYS A 252 23.25 -0.55 -15.88
C LYS A 252 22.47 -1.44 -14.94
N TYR A 253 21.17 -1.53 -15.16
CA TYR A 253 20.28 -2.32 -14.33
C TYR A 253 19.41 -3.22 -15.17
N ARG A 254 19.07 -4.39 -14.65
CA ARG A 254 17.97 -5.22 -15.16
C ARG A 254 16.73 -4.99 -14.33
N ILE A 255 15.63 -4.62 -14.99
CA ILE A 255 14.34 -4.37 -14.37
C ILE A 255 13.53 -5.66 -14.37
N CYS A 256 13.25 -6.20 -13.19
CA CYS A 256 12.65 -7.50 -12.99
C CYS A 256 11.23 -7.38 -12.44
N SER A 257 10.34 -8.24 -12.93
CA SER A 257 9.03 -8.43 -12.32
C SER A 257 9.14 -9.27 -11.05
N LEU A 258 8.31 -8.95 -10.06
CA LEU A 258 8.17 -9.72 -8.82
C LEU A 258 7.04 -10.77 -8.89
N VAL A 259 6.31 -10.85 -10.00
CA VAL A 259 5.11 -11.71 -10.15
C VAL A 259 5.05 -12.47 -11.48
N SER A 260 6.06 -12.31 -12.33
CA SER A 260 6.22 -13.07 -13.58
C SER A 260 7.70 -13.21 -13.91
N ASP A 261 8.04 -14.09 -14.86
CA ASP A 261 9.43 -14.28 -15.31
C ASP A 261 9.93 -13.15 -16.24
N GLN A 262 9.14 -12.08 -16.41
CA GLN A 262 9.51 -10.96 -17.27
C GLN A 262 10.60 -10.10 -16.61
N SER A 263 11.59 -9.76 -17.40
CA SER A 263 12.61 -8.77 -17.07
C SER A 263 12.98 -7.98 -18.33
N PHE A 264 13.57 -6.80 -18.13
CA PHE A 264 14.00 -5.91 -19.18
C PHE A 264 15.38 -5.33 -18.83
N GLY A 265 16.34 -5.42 -19.74
CA GLY A 265 17.69 -4.89 -19.55
C GLY A 265 18.27 -4.31 -20.84
N PRO A 266 19.57 -3.94 -20.83
CA PRO A 266 20.21 -3.29 -21.96
C PRO A 266 20.15 -4.17 -23.22
N GLY A 267 19.69 -3.61 -24.34
CA GLY A 267 19.58 -4.31 -25.62
C GLY A 267 18.27 -5.06 -25.85
N ASP A 268 17.42 -5.20 -24.83
CA ASP A 268 16.11 -5.84 -24.97
C ASP A 268 15.13 -4.95 -25.78
N ASP A 269 14.24 -5.58 -26.54
CA ASP A 269 13.15 -4.89 -27.24
C ASP A 269 11.99 -4.63 -26.27
N VAL A 270 11.82 -3.35 -25.89
CA VAL A 270 10.79 -2.91 -24.93
C VAL A 270 9.37 -3.25 -25.40
N ASN A 271 9.14 -3.41 -26.71
CA ASN A 271 7.84 -3.73 -27.26
C ASN A 271 7.40 -5.18 -26.97
N LYS A 272 8.34 -6.05 -26.59
CA LYS A 272 8.07 -7.43 -26.19
C LYS A 272 7.69 -7.58 -24.72
N VAL A 273 7.84 -6.52 -23.92
CA VAL A 273 7.48 -6.51 -22.51
C VAL A 273 5.97 -6.32 -22.38
N ASP A 274 5.27 -7.23 -21.67
CA ASP A 274 3.89 -7.04 -21.28
C ASP A 274 3.82 -6.27 -19.95
N PRO A 275 3.36 -5.00 -19.94
CA PRO A 275 3.32 -4.18 -18.73
C PRO A 275 2.46 -4.81 -17.61
N ARG A 276 1.50 -5.68 -17.96
CA ARG A 276 0.66 -6.37 -16.97
C ARG A 276 1.45 -7.35 -16.11
N GLY A 277 2.59 -7.84 -16.61
CA GLY A 277 3.53 -8.69 -15.89
C GLY A 277 4.16 -8.01 -14.68
N PHE A 278 4.07 -6.69 -14.54
CA PHE A 278 4.61 -5.95 -13.40
C PHE A 278 3.53 -5.54 -12.38
N ILE A 279 2.26 -5.95 -12.58
CA ILE A 279 1.16 -5.62 -11.68
C ILE A 279 1.12 -6.63 -10.54
N ILE A 280 1.47 -6.18 -9.34
CA ILE A 280 1.24 -6.90 -8.09
C ILE A 280 -0.21 -6.65 -7.65
N ARG A 281 -0.94 -7.74 -7.44
CA ARG A 281 -2.29 -7.74 -6.85
C ARG A 281 -2.15 -8.10 -5.38
N ALA A 282 -2.14 -7.10 -4.51
CA ALA A 282 -1.84 -7.29 -3.08
C ALA A 282 -2.71 -8.38 -2.43
N GLU A 283 -3.97 -8.50 -2.82
CA GLU A 283 -4.89 -9.51 -2.31
C GLU A 283 -4.51 -10.95 -2.64
N ASN A 284 -3.72 -11.17 -3.69
CA ASN A 284 -3.16 -12.49 -4.02
C ASN A 284 -1.95 -12.82 -3.14
N HIS A 285 -1.42 -11.89 -2.36
CA HIS A 285 -0.23 -12.06 -1.53
C HIS A 285 -0.54 -11.88 -0.04
N GLY A 286 -1.78 -12.18 0.39
CA GLY A 286 -2.18 -12.17 1.80
C GLY A 286 -2.48 -10.79 2.39
N ILE A 287 -2.57 -9.75 1.55
CA ILE A 287 -2.98 -8.42 2.00
C ILE A 287 -4.51 -8.34 1.99
N PRO A 288 -5.17 -7.85 3.06
CA PRO A 288 -6.64 -7.79 3.18
C PRO A 288 -7.27 -6.67 2.33
N GLN A 289 -6.68 -6.37 1.17
CA GLN A 289 -7.06 -5.25 0.31
C GLN A 289 -6.74 -5.58 -1.15
N ALA A 290 -7.73 -5.39 -2.02
CA ALA A 290 -7.57 -5.41 -3.47
C ALA A 290 -6.87 -4.13 -3.95
N ARG A 291 -5.54 -4.07 -3.74
CA ARG A 291 -4.67 -2.96 -4.11
C ARG A 291 -3.72 -3.40 -5.21
N HIS A 292 -3.86 -2.82 -6.39
CA HIS A 292 -3.00 -3.17 -7.53
C HIS A 292 -1.93 -2.10 -7.71
N ARG A 293 -0.67 -2.53 -7.76
CA ARG A 293 0.51 -1.67 -7.91
C ARG A 293 1.48 -2.21 -8.94
N VAL A 294 2.19 -1.30 -9.58
CA VAL A 294 3.32 -1.62 -10.44
C VAL A 294 4.56 -1.44 -9.59
N ILE A 295 5.36 -2.48 -9.44
CA ILE A 295 6.63 -2.40 -8.74
C ILE A 295 7.72 -2.88 -9.68
N LEU A 296 8.73 -2.03 -9.86
CA LEU A 296 9.89 -2.29 -10.70
C LEU A 296 11.08 -2.56 -9.77
N LEU A 297 11.62 -3.77 -9.85
CA LEU A 297 12.83 -4.17 -9.14
C LEU A 297 14.03 -4.01 -10.07
N GLY A 298 14.88 -3.00 -9.86
CA GLY A 298 16.12 -2.84 -10.60
C GLY A 298 17.28 -3.49 -9.87
N ILE A 299 17.99 -4.40 -10.54
CA ILE A 299 19.18 -5.07 -10.01
C ILE A 299 20.38 -4.62 -10.84
N ALA A 300 21.43 -4.12 -10.18
CA ALA A 300 22.65 -3.70 -10.86
C ALA A 300 23.29 -4.90 -11.58
N LEU A 301 23.75 -4.68 -12.81
CA LEU A 301 24.50 -5.70 -13.54
C LEU A 301 25.91 -5.84 -12.95
N ASP A 302 26.41 -7.07 -12.91
CA ASP A 302 27.84 -7.32 -12.67
C ASP A 302 28.71 -6.99 -13.90
N GLU A 303 30.02 -7.23 -13.79
CA GLU A 303 30.99 -6.95 -14.85
C GLU A 303 30.73 -7.74 -16.14
N ASP A 304 30.10 -8.90 -16.02
CA ASP A 304 29.72 -9.79 -17.13
C ASP A 304 28.33 -9.47 -17.69
N GLY A 305 27.63 -8.49 -17.12
CA GLY A 305 26.27 -8.10 -17.52
C GLY A 305 25.16 -8.98 -16.95
N ASN A 306 25.46 -9.80 -15.94
CA ASN A 306 24.51 -10.72 -15.31
C ASN A 306 23.89 -10.15 -14.03
N ILE A 307 22.83 -10.81 -13.56
CA ILE A 307 22.21 -10.56 -12.26
C ILE A 307 22.09 -11.87 -11.48
N PRO A 308 22.06 -11.84 -10.13
CA PRO A 308 21.77 -13.03 -9.34
C PRO A 308 20.37 -13.58 -9.64
N VAL A 309 20.24 -14.90 -9.54
CA VAL A 309 18.92 -15.57 -9.59
C VAL A 309 18.08 -15.10 -8.41
N HIS A 310 16.83 -14.70 -8.69
CA HIS A 310 15.90 -14.20 -7.69
C HIS A 310 14.54 -14.90 -7.76
N GLY A 311 13.84 -14.94 -6.62
CA GLY A 311 12.49 -15.46 -6.53
C GLY A 311 11.41 -14.45 -6.94
N SER A 312 10.16 -14.90 -6.88
CA SER A 312 8.95 -14.08 -7.05
C SER A 312 8.11 -14.05 -5.77
N LEU A 313 7.18 -13.12 -5.67
CA LEU A 313 6.21 -13.09 -4.59
C LEU A 313 5.32 -14.34 -4.62
N LEU A 314 5.14 -14.96 -3.46
CA LEU A 314 4.28 -16.13 -3.30
C LEU A 314 2.81 -15.71 -3.31
N GLU A 315 2.00 -16.41 -4.09
CA GLU A 315 0.55 -16.28 -4.03
C GLU A 315 -0.03 -17.11 -2.88
N VAL A 316 -1.05 -16.57 -2.21
CA VAL A 316 -1.79 -17.27 -1.16
C VAL A 316 -3.04 -17.93 -1.74
N VAL A 317 -3.38 -19.10 -1.23
CA VAL A 317 -4.58 -19.84 -1.66
C VAL A 317 -5.87 -19.16 -1.18
N ARG A 318 -5.88 -18.73 0.09
CA ARG A 318 -7.02 -18.04 0.71
C ARG A 318 -6.73 -16.55 0.83
N LYS A 319 -7.66 -15.73 0.36
CA LYS A 319 -7.63 -14.27 0.53
C LYS A 319 -8.12 -13.89 1.92
N ILE A 320 -7.48 -12.88 2.51
CA ILE A 320 -7.85 -12.35 3.82
C ILE A 320 -8.99 -11.35 3.65
N SER A 321 -10.07 -11.53 4.39
CA SER A 321 -11.28 -10.71 4.31
C SER A 321 -11.17 -9.44 5.15
N THR A 322 -12.04 -8.47 4.85
CA THR A 322 -12.17 -7.23 5.65
C THR A 322 -12.50 -7.56 7.10
N LYS A 323 -13.46 -8.46 7.34
CA LYS A 323 -13.93 -8.82 8.69
C LYS A 323 -12.87 -9.48 9.54
N GLU A 324 -12.01 -10.32 8.96
CA GLU A 324 -10.88 -10.93 9.69
C GLU A 324 -9.95 -9.87 10.28
N VAL A 325 -9.75 -8.75 9.60
CA VAL A 325 -8.72 -7.78 9.99
C VAL A 325 -9.26 -6.64 10.86
N ILE A 326 -10.52 -6.23 10.67
CA ILE A 326 -11.11 -5.10 11.44
C ILE A 326 -12.29 -5.50 12.33
N GLY A 327 -12.82 -6.72 12.20
CA GLY A 327 -14.07 -7.11 12.84
C GLY A 327 -14.01 -7.36 14.34
N THR A 328 -12.82 -7.42 14.91
CA THR A 328 -12.59 -7.54 16.36
C THR A 328 -12.04 -6.24 16.97
N LEU A 329 -12.04 -5.13 16.22
CA LEU A 329 -11.80 -3.81 16.78
C LEU A 329 -13.02 -3.33 17.58
N PRO A 330 -12.84 -2.40 18.55
CA PRO A 330 -13.95 -1.79 19.26
C PRO A 330 -14.98 -1.23 18.28
N GLU A 331 -16.23 -1.64 18.45
CA GLU A 331 -17.28 -1.16 17.58
C GLU A 331 -17.59 0.30 17.89
N LEU A 332 -17.74 1.11 16.84
CA LEU A 332 -18.00 2.54 16.96
C LEU A 332 -19.25 2.94 16.19
N ARG A 333 -19.91 3.99 16.66
CA ARG A 333 -20.92 4.75 15.89
C ARG A 333 -20.31 6.01 15.31
N SER A 334 -20.97 6.60 14.32
CA SER A 334 -20.64 7.95 13.87
C SER A 334 -21.18 9.03 14.80
N ARG A 335 -20.74 10.27 14.56
CA ARG A 335 -21.35 11.49 15.10
C ARG A 335 -22.36 12.07 14.10
N LEU A 336 -23.32 12.85 14.58
CA LEU A 336 -24.16 13.68 13.70
C LEU A 336 -23.49 15.04 13.48
N THR A 337 -23.38 15.49 12.22
CA THR A 337 -22.79 16.81 11.90
C THR A 337 -23.71 17.95 12.32
N LYS A 338 -23.12 19.12 12.61
CA LYS A 338 -23.83 20.37 12.98
C LYS A 338 -24.57 20.32 14.32
N GLN A 339 -24.21 19.37 15.18
CA GLN A 339 -24.70 19.26 16.55
C GLN A 339 -23.62 18.65 17.44
N SER A 340 -23.77 18.81 18.75
CA SER A 340 -22.95 18.10 19.73
C SER A 340 -23.21 16.60 19.66
N ASP A 341 -22.21 15.81 20.09
CA ASP A 341 -22.36 14.36 20.10
C ASP A 341 -23.40 13.94 21.15
N ASP A 342 -24.40 13.17 20.71
CA ASP A 342 -25.44 12.61 21.56
C ASP A 342 -25.81 11.22 21.02
N ARG A 343 -25.54 10.20 21.84
CA ARG A 343 -25.78 8.79 21.53
C ARG A 343 -27.26 8.48 21.28
N LEU A 344 -28.16 9.05 22.09
CA LEU A 344 -29.60 8.82 21.96
C LEU A 344 -30.15 9.51 20.72
N ALA A 345 -29.70 10.74 20.44
CA ALA A 345 -30.08 11.45 19.21
C ALA A 345 -29.62 10.67 17.97
N TRP A 346 -28.37 10.18 17.96
CA TRP A 346 -27.84 9.35 16.88
C TRP A 346 -28.65 8.07 16.69
N TYR A 347 -28.91 7.35 17.79
CA TYR A 347 -29.70 6.11 17.75
C TYR A 347 -31.09 6.36 17.15
N ARG A 348 -31.80 7.40 17.62
CA ARG A 348 -33.13 7.76 17.10
C ARG A 348 -33.07 8.06 15.60
N GLU A 349 -32.07 8.82 15.15
CA GLU A 349 -31.92 9.16 13.73
C GLU A 349 -31.73 7.89 12.87
N VAL A 350 -30.80 7.00 13.24
CA VAL A 350 -30.52 5.77 12.49
C VAL A 350 -31.71 4.80 12.55
N ALA A 351 -32.36 4.67 13.71
CA ALA A 351 -33.55 3.84 13.87
C ALA A 351 -34.69 4.33 12.99
N ASN A 352 -34.98 5.64 12.99
CA ASN A 352 -36.02 6.24 12.15
C ASN A 352 -35.75 6.03 10.66
N HIS A 353 -34.49 6.17 10.24
CA HIS A 353 -34.11 5.88 8.86
C HIS A 353 -34.37 4.42 8.48
N LEU A 354 -33.99 3.48 9.35
CA LEU A 354 -34.17 2.05 9.09
C LEU A 354 -35.65 1.65 9.10
N ASP A 355 -36.44 2.20 10.02
CA ASP A 355 -37.88 1.96 10.09
C ASP A 355 -38.60 2.50 8.84
N GLY A 356 -38.23 3.70 8.37
CA GLY A 356 -38.75 4.26 7.13
C GLY A 356 -38.36 3.44 5.89
N LEU A 357 -37.10 3.02 5.77
CA LEU A 357 -36.67 2.16 4.66
C LEU A 357 -37.41 0.81 4.68
N LYS A 358 -37.59 0.22 5.87
CA LYS A 358 -38.31 -1.04 6.04
C LYS A 358 -39.78 -0.93 5.63
N SER A 359 -40.44 0.21 5.88
CA SER A 359 -41.82 0.41 5.45
C SER A 359 -41.99 0.54 3.93
N GLU A 360 -40.94 0.92 3.21
CA GLU A 360 -40.95 1.07 1.75
C GLU A 360 -40.63 -0.25 1.01
N VAL A 361 -39.93 -1.19 1.66
CA VAL A 361 -39.56 -2.47 1.07
C VAL A 361 -40.75 -3.44 1.06
N ASP A 362 -41.18 -3.87 -0.12
CA ASP A 362 -42.12 -4.98 -0.26
C ASP A 362 -41.42 -6.30 0.11
N ALA A 363 -41.77 -6.87 1.26
CA ALA A 363 -41.19 -8.12 1.76
C ALA A 363 -41.51 -9.34 0.88
N LYS A 364 -42.54 -9.29 0.02
CA LYS A 364 -42.84 -10.36 -0.94
C LYS A 364 -41.90 -10.27 -2.15
N ALA A 365 -41.64 -9.06 -2.63
CA ALA A 365 -40.75 -8.83 -3.76
C ALA A 365 -39.26 -8.94 -3.37
N GLU A 366 -38.88 -8.43 -2.19
CA GLU A 366 -37.49 -8.36 -1.72
C GLU A 366 -37.31 -9.00 -0.32
N PRO A 367 -37.58 -10.31 -0.16
CA PRO A 367 -37.57 -10.99 1.13
C PRO A 367 -36.20 -10.96 1.83
N LYS A 368 -35.10 -11.04 1.05
CA LYS A 368 -33.73 -10.98 1.60
C LYS A 368 -33.42 -9.62 2.22
N LEU A 369 -33.78 -8.54 1.54
CA LEU A 369 -33.56 -7.19 2.04
C LEU A 369 -34.43 -6.90 3.26
N ALA A 370 -35.71 -7.29 3.22
CA ALA A 370 -36.63 -7.15 4.35
C ALA A 370 -36.12 -7.90 5.61
N ALA A 371 -35.64 -9.15 5.43
CA ALA A 371 -35.05 -9.91 6.52
C ALA A 371 -33.78 -9.25 7.08
N ALA A 372 -32.88 -8.79 6.20
CA ALA A 372 -31.66 -8.11 6.61
C ALA A 372 -31.94 -6.77 7.33
N MET A 373 -32.94 -6.00 6.91
CA MET A 373 -33.39 -4.79 7.59
C MET A 373 -33.94 -5.09 8.99
N LYS A 374 -34.73 -6.16 9.14
CA LYS A 374 -35.21 -6.61 10.45
C LYS A 374 -34.04 -6.95 11.38
N ILE A 375 -33.09 -7.77 10.92
CA ILE A 375 -31.90 -8.14 11.71
C ILE A 375 -31.10 -6.89 12.10
N ALA A 376 -30.88 -5.96 11.18
CA ALA A 376 -30.19 -4.71 11.47
C ALA A 376 -30.92 -3.88 12.53
N ARG A 377 -32.26 -3.81 12.46
CA ARG A 377 -33.07 -3.05 13.41
C ARG A 377 -33.02 -3.65 14.81
N ASP A 378 -33.13 -4.98 14.89
CA ASP A 378 -33.05 -5.71 16.15
C ASP A 378 -31.67 -5.56 16.79
N SER A 379 -30.59 -5.62 15.98
CA SER A 379 -29.22 -5.42 16.47
C SER A 379 -28.96 -4.01 17.01
N LEU A 380 -29.62 -3.00 16.45
CA LEU A 380 -29.45 -1.60 16.88
C LEU A 380 -30.01 -1.36 18.29
N LEU A 381 -31.02 -2.13 18.73
CA LEU A 381 -31.64 -1.98 20.05
C LEU A 381 -30.68 -2.34 21.20
N SER A 382 -29.81 -3.33 20.99
CA SER A 382 -28.86 -3.81 22.01
C SER A 382 -27.53 -3.04 22.01
N THR A 383 -27.46 -1.93 21.28
CA THR A 383 -26.20 -1.29 20.90
C THR A 383 -25.87 -0.10 21.82
N SER A 384 -24.70 -0.14 22.48
CA SER A 384 -24.15 0.97 23.25
C SER A 384 -22.76 1.35 22.70
N LEU A 385 -22.73 2.01 21.54
CA LEU A 385 -21.49 2.37 20.87
C LEU A 385 -21.03 3.77 21.22
N GLU A 386 -19.72 3.88 21.36
CA GLU A 386 -19.00 5.14 21.46
C GLU A 386 -18.52 5.59 20.07
N VAL A 387 -17.96 6.80 20.02
CA VAL A 387 -17.45 7.43 18.78
C VAL A 387 -15.97 7.21 18.56
N GLY A 388 -15.30 6.62 19.55
CA GLY A 388 -13.86 6.38 19.55
C GLY A 388 -13.05 7.65 19.81
N GLY A 389 -11.79 7.65 19.39
CA GLY A 389 -10.85 8.73 19.65
C GLY A 389 -9.45 8.46 19.14
N ILE A 390 -8.54 9.39 19.44
CA ILE A 390 -7.12 9.24 19.09
C ILE A 390 -6.48 8.05 19.84
N ARG A 391 -6.97 7.76 21.05
CA ARG A 391 -6.64 6.62 21.90
C ARG A 391 -7.95 6.01 22.41
N VAL A 392 -8.21 4.75 22.10
CA VAL A 392 -9.39 4.00 22.59
C VAL A 392 -8.90 2.79 23.37
N LEU A 393 -9.30 2.67 24.64
CA LEU A 393 -8.81 1.59 25.51
C LEU A 393 -9.06 0.22 24.87
N ARG A 394 -8.03 -0.61 24.80
CA ARG A 394 -8.13 -1.99 24.31
C ARG A 394 -8.75 -2.88 25.38
N LYS A 395 -9.52 -3.86 24.95
CA LYS A 395 -10.10 -4.89 25.81
C LYS A 395 -9.61 -6.26 25.36
N GLY A 396 -9.43 -7.16 26.33
CA GLY A 396 -9.09 -8.59 26.19
C GLY A 396 -8.64 -9.05 24.80
N SER A 397 -9.59 -9.56 23.99
CA SER A 397 -9.33 -10.18 22.68
C SER A 397 -9.42 -9.23 21.48
N ASP A 398 -9.44 -7.91 21.68
CA ASP A 398 -9.55 -6.96 20.58
C ASP A 398 -8.42 -7.14 19.56
N GLY A 399 -8.76 -7.02 18.28
CA GLY A 399 -7.78 -7.02 17.19
C GLY A 399 -7.20 -8.37 16.81
N LYS A 400 -7.67 -9.48 17.40
CA LYS A 400 -7.37 -10.83 16.91
C LYS A 400 -7.95 -11.04 15.52
N THR A 401 -7.16 -11.63 14.64
CA THR A 401 -7.52 -11.93 13.25
C THR A 401 -7.96 -13.37 13.03
N GLY A 402 -7.66 -14.26 13.99
CA GLY A 402 -7.85 -15.70 13.84
C GLY A 402 -6.72 -16.40 13.07
N SER A 403 -5.67 -15.66 12.69
CA SER A 403 -4.43 -16.19 12.11
C SER A 403 -3.25 -15.78 12.99
N GLU A 404 -2.42 -16.75 13.37
CA GLU A 404 -1.25 -16.51 14.22
C GLU A 404 -0.23 -15.58 13.53
N ASP A 405 0.10 -15.84 12.27
CA ASP A 405 1.01 -15.00 11.48
C ASP A 405 0.53 -13.53 11.38
N LEU A 406 -0.77 -13.32 11.14
CA LEU A 406 -1.33 -11.98 11.08
C LEU A 406 -1.39 -11.32 12.46
N ASP A 407 -1.70 -12.09 13.50
CA ASP A 407 -1.69 -11.59 14.87
C ASP A 407 -0.28 -11.17 15.29
N GLN A 408 0.75 -11.94 14.95
CA GLN A 408 2.15 -11.59 15.18
C GLN A 408 2.56 -10.32 14.41
N TRP A 409 2.03 -10.14 13.19
CA TRP A 409 2.29 -8.95 12.39
C TRP A 409 1.62 -7.68 12.95
N TYR A 410 0.35 -7.77 13.32
CA TYR A 410 -0.44 -6.60 13.73
C TYR A 410 -0.27 -6.25 15.20
N ARG A 411 -0.40 -7.23 16.10
CA ARG A 411 -0.68 -6.99 17.49
C ARG A 411 0.60 -6.71 18.26
N ASP A 412 0.48 -5.80 19.22
CA ASP A 412 1.52 -5.47 20.18
C ASP A 412 0.92 -5.50 21.57
N GLU A 413 1.41 -6.38 22.45
CA GLU A 413 0.85 -6.57 23.79
C GLU A 413 1.19 -5.42 24.75
N LYS A 414 2.19 -4.59 24.42
CA LYS A 414 2.58 -3.43 25.23
C LYS A 414 1.70 -2.19 24.98
N LEU A 415 0.80 -2.28 24.02
CA LEU A 415 -0.12 -1.21 23.66
C LEU A 415 -1.44 -1.38 24.41
N ASP A 416 -1.80 -0.43 25.27
CA ASP A 416 -3.05 -0.43 26.04
C ASP A 416 -4.20 0.24 25.28
N TYR A 417 -3.90 1.04 24.25
CA TYR A 417 -4.87 1.83 23.49
C TYR A 417 -4.78 1.60 21.98
N TRP A 418 -5.94 1.44 21.34
CA TRP A 418 -6.08 1.60 19.89
C TRP A 418 -5.78 3.04 19.48
N LEU A 419 -4.79 3.21 18.62
CA LEU A 419 -4.38 4.53 18.12
C LEU A 419 -5.15 4.90 16.85
N ASN A 420 -5.57 6.16 16.72
CA ASN A 420 -6.28 6.72 15.55
C ASN A 420 -7.62 6.01 15.21
N HIS A 421 -8.37 5.54 16.21
CA HIS A 421 -9.66 4.88 16.02
C HIS A 421 -10.83 5.83 16.37
N ASP A 422 -10.98 6.88 15.58
CA ASP A 422 -12.01 7.93 15.76
C ASP A 422 -12.98 7.97 14.57
N ALA A 423 -14.28 7.80 14.83
CA ALA A 423 -15.32 7.80 13.82
C ALA A 423 -15.76 9.24 13.47
N ARG A 424 -15.75 9.61 12.19
CA ARG A 424 -16.14 10.96 11.77
C ARG A 424 -17.65 11.22 11.91
N GLY A 425 -18.01 12.49 11.93
CA GLY A 425 -19.40 12.92 11.83
C GLY A 425 -19.94 12.82 10.40
N HIS A 426 -21.23 12.51 10.28
CA HIS A 426 -21.98 12.47 9.02
C HIS A 426 -23.30 13.26 9.11
N MET A 427 -23.81 13.66 7.94
CA MET A 427 -25.16 14.21 7.84
C MET A 427 -26.18 13.08 7.98
N ALA A 428 -27.36 13.38 8.55
CA ALA A 428 -28.45 12.42 8.69
C ALA A 428 -28.78 11.69 7.37
N SER A 429 -28.91 12.44 6.27
CA SER A 429 -29.19 11.84 4.96
C SER A 429 -28.12 10.86 4.47
N ASP A 430 -26.86 11.04 4.86
CA ASP A 430 -25.80 10.06 4.56
C ASP A 430 -25.92 8.82 5.43
N LEU A 431 -26.32 8.95 6.69
CA LEU A 431 -26.59 7.81 7.56
C LEU A 431 -27.72 6.95 6.99
N ARG A 432 -28.78 7.54 6.42
CA ARG A 432 -29.83 6.80 5.69
C ARG A 432 -29.24 5.98 4.53
N ARG A 433 -28.27 6.53 3.80
CA ARG A 433 -27.59 5.81 2.70
C ARG A 433 -26.66 4.72 3.22
N TYR A 434 -25.97 4.96 4.34
CA TYR A 434 -25.01 4.03 4.92
C TYR A 434 -25.69 2.81 5.51
N ILE A 435 -26.79 3.01 6.25
CA ILE A 435 -27.59 1.91 6.78
C ILE A 435 -28.19 1.09 5.64
N PHE A 436 -28.72 1.74 4.59
CA PHE A 436 -29.21 1.03 3.42
C PHE A 436 -28.09 0.23 2.73
N ALA A 437 -26.95 0.86 2.45
CA ALA A 437 -25.85 0.23 1.71
C ALA A 437 -25.28 -0.99 2.45
N SER A 438 -25.08 -0.89 3.76
CA SER A 438 -24.58 -2.00 4.59
C SER A 438 -25.59 -3.14 4.73
N VAL A 439 -26.89 -2.84 4.87
CA VAL A 439 -27.95 -3.85 4.88
C VAL A 439 -28.08 -4.55 3.53
N TYR A 440 -28.06 -3.79 2.43
CA TYR A 440 -28.08 -4.33 1.08
C TYR A 440 -26.89 -5.27 0.83
N ALA A 441 -25.69 -4.86 1.24
CA ALA A 441 -24.50 -5.70 1.12
C ALA A 441 -24.57 -7.00 1.93
N ARG A 442 -25.21 -7.00 3.10
CA ARG A 442 -25.46 -8.24 3.84
C ARG A 442 -26.49 -9.13 3.15
N ALA A 443 -27.52 -8.55 2.54
CA ALA A 443 -28.57 -9.30 1.85
C ALA A 443 -28.11 -9.94 0.53
N TYR A 444 -27.26 -9.24 -0.24
CA TYR A 444 -26.89 -9.63 -1.61
C TYR A 444 -25.41 -9.88 -1.83
N HIS A 445 -24.56 -9.72 -0.81
CA HIS A 445 -23.10 -9.87 -0.88
C HIS A 445 -22.43 -8.94 -1.90
N VAL A 446 -23.06 -7.81 -2.22
CA VAL A 446 -22.54 -6.77 -3.13
C VAL A 446 -22.87 -5.38 -2.60
N SER A 447 -21.97 -4.41 -2.79
CA SER A 447 -22.29 -3.01 -2.50
C SER A 447 -23.28 -2.49 -3.55
N PRO A 448 -24.37 -1.80 -3.14
CA PRO A 448 -25.28 -1.19 -4.10
C PRO A 448 -24.59 -0.06 -4.87
N LYS A 449 -25.06 0.19 -6.10
CA LYS A 449 -24.54 1.18 -7.04
C LYS A 449 -25.66 1.79 -7.86
N GLY A 450 -25.52 3.09 -8.13
CA GLY A 450 -26.38 3.85 -9.03
C GLY A 450 -27.81 3.97 -8.55
N HIS A 451 -28.61 4.71 -9.32
CA HIS A 451 -29.98 5.04 -8.97
C HIS A 451 -30.90 3.82 -8.90
N GLN A 452 -30.64 2.76 -9.69
CA GLN A 452 -31.47 1.56 -9.71
C GLN A 452 -31.42 0.78 -8.38
N GLN A 453 -30.23 0.60 -7.80
CA GLN A 453 -30.08 -0.13 -6.54
C GLN A 453 -30.36 0.75 -5.33
N PHE A 454 -30.24 2.07 -5.45
CA PHE A 454 -30.67 3.06 -4.46
C PHE A 454 -32.09 3.60 -4.81
N GLY A 455 -33.01 2.69 -5.15
CA GLY A 455 -34.34 3.04 -5.66
C GLY A 455 -35.37 3.46 -4.61
N LEU A 456 -35.08 3.32 -3.31
CA LEU A 456 -35.98 3.75 -2.23
C LEU A 456 -35.93 5.27 -2.02
N SER A 457 -37.01 5.82 -1.47
CA SER A 457 -37.17 7.24 -1.26
C SER A 457 -36.10 7.81 -0.32
N GLY A 458 -35.62 9.02 -0.64
CA GLY A 458 -34.62 9.74 0.15
C GLY A 458 -33.19 9.18 0.07
N LEU A 459 -32.93 8.14 -0.73
CA LEU A 459 -31.57 7.62 -0.96
C LEU A 459 -30.80 8.39 -2.03
N ALA A 460 -31.50 8.96 -3.02
CA ALA A 460 -30.88 9.76 -4.06
C ALA A 460 -30.13 10.98 -3.45
N PRO A 461 -28.85 11.19 -3.78
CA PRO A 461 -28.14 12.41 -3.41
C PRO A 461 -28.63 13.60 -4.25
N ALA A 462 -28.59 14.80 -3.69
CA ALA A 462 -28.86 16.04 -4.42
C ALA A 462 -27.71 16.36 -5.41
N HIS A 463 -27.64 15.62 -6.51
CA HIS A 463 -26.55 15.72 -7.49
C HIS A 463 -27.08 15.55 -8.91
N LYS A 464 -26.85 16.57 -9.77
CA LYS A 464 -27.41 16.66 -11.14
C LYS A 464 -27.10 15.44 -12.03
N ASN A 465 -26.01 14.72 -11.77
CA ASN A 465 -25.55 13.61 -12.61
C ASN A 465 -25.88 12.20 -12.04
N TRP A 466 -26.67 12.10 -10.96
CA TRP A 466 -26.94 10.82 -10.29
C TRP A 466 -27.54 9.74 -11.20
N GLU A 467 -28.43 10.14 -12.11
CA GLU A 467 -29.11 9.23 -13.03
C GLU A 467 -28.26 8.86 -14.27
N THR A 468 -27.17 9.60 -14.51
CA THR A 468 -26.32 9.42 -15.71
C THR A 468 -25.37 8.21 -15.63
N GLY A 469 -25.34 7.51 -14.48
CA GLY A 469 -24.40 6.41 -14.21
C GLY A 469 -22.97 6.86 -13.85
N LYS A 470 -22.62 8.14 -14.04
CA LYS A 470 -21.35 8.73 -13.57
C LYS A 470 -21.35 8.80 -12.04
N PHE A 471 -20.27 8.30 -11.42
CA PHE A 471 -20.14 8.18 -9.95
C PHE A 471 -21.21 7.27 -9.30
N SER A 472 -21.64 6.23 -10.02
CA SER A 472 -22.60 5.25 -9.51
C SER A 472 -22.14 4.52 -8.25
N ASP A 473 -20.84 4.47 -7.97
CA ASP A 473 -20.24 3.83 -6.79
C ASP A 473 -19.86 4.82 -5.67
N ARG A 474 -20.41 6.04 -5.66
CA ARG A 474 -20.12 7.06 -4.63
C ARG A 474 -20.33 6.57 -3.20
N PHE A 475 -21.41 5.85 -2.96
CA PHE A 475 -21.72 5.25 -1.66
C PHE A 475 -21.36 3.78 -1.69
N ARG A 476 -20.14 3.47 -1.26
CA ARG A 476 -19.60 2.12 -1.32
C ARG A 476 -19.34 1.58 0.07
N VAL A 477 -19.93 0.43 0.33
CA VAL A 477 -19.65 -0.35 1.54
C VAL A 477 -18.54 -1.35 1.27
N GLN A 478 -17.61 -1.47 2.22
CA GLN A 478 -16.60 -2.51 2.19
C GLN A 478 -17.28 -3.83 2.55
N LEU A 479 -17.02 -4.91 1.81
CA LEU A 479 -17.71 -6.18 2.02
C LEU A 479 -16.99 -7.00 3.09
N GLU A 480 -17.72 -7.60 4.02
CA GLU A 480 -17.12 -8.30 5.16
C GLU A 480 -16.27 -9.52 4.78
N GLN A 481 -16.75 -10.37 3.86
CA GLN A 481 -16.15 -11.67 3.56
C GLN A 481 -15.10 -11.66 2.44
N ILE A 482 -14.75 -10.49 1.91
CA ILE A 482 -13.73 -10.36 0.86
C ILE A 482 -12.71 -9.26 1.22
N PRO A 483 -11.54 -9.23 0.56
CA PRO A 483 -10.59 -8.14 0.73
C PRO A 483 -11.25 -6.77 0.49
N ALA A 484 -10.85 -5.78 1.27
CA ALA A 484 -11.34 -4.43 1.10
C ALA A 484 -10.95 -3.87 -0.27
N THR A 485 -11.66 -2.85 -0.73
CA THR A 485 -11.25 -2.11 -1.94
C THR A 485 -9.99 -1.29 -1.67
N THR A 486 -9.32 -0.85 -2.74
CA THR A 486 -8.11 0.00 -2.61
C THR A 486 -8.38 1.20 -1.70
N VAL A 487 -7.66 1.29 -0.59
CA VAL A 487 -7.66 2.46 0.29
C VAL A 487 -6.93 3.59 -0.42
N THR A 488 -7.63 4.69 -0.70
CA THR A 488 -7.07 5.85 -1.41
C THR A 488 -6.92 7.02 -0.46
N SER A 489 -6.00 7.95 -0.75
CA SER A 489 -5.86 9.19 0.03
C SER A 489 -7.12 10.07 0.00
N HIS A 490 -7.98 9.90 -1.00
CA HIS A 490 -9.27 10.59 -1.08
C HIS A 490 -10.27 10.17 0.00
N ILE A 491 -10.06 9.09 0.76
CA ILE A 491 -10.92 8.73 1.91
C ILE A 491 -11.07 9.90 2.91
N SER A 492 -10.09 10.80 2.96
CA SER A 492 -10.16 12.04 3.74
C SER A 492 -11.34 12.95 3.36
N LYS A 493 -11.64 13.03 2.05
CA LYS A 493 -12.70 13.84 1.45
C LYS A 493 -13.98 13.03 1.20
N ASP A 494 -13.83 11.80 0.71
CA ASP A 494 -14.90 10.93 0.25
C ASP A 494 -15.05 9.69 1.13
N GLY A 495 -15.40 9.92 2.40
CA GLY A 495 -15.68 8.84 3.35
C GLY A 495 -16.86 7.94 2.91
N HIS A 496 -17.68 8.40 1.96
CA HIS A 496 -18.81 7.66 1.40
C HIS A 496 -18.38 6.41 0.63
N TYR A 497 -17.14 6.36 0.15
CA TYR A 497 -16.60 5.19 -0.56
C TYR A 497 -16.14 4.06 0.38
N PHE A 498 -16.01 4.36 1.67
CA PHE A 498 -15.45 3.46 2.67
C PHE A 498 -16.42 3.30 3.84
N ILE A 499 -17.68 2.93 3.54
CA ILE A 499 -18.70 2.65 4.55
C ILE A 499 -18.34 1.33 5.24
N HIS A 500 -18.46 1.30 6.57
CA HIS A 500 -18.24 0.10 7.38
C HIS A 500 -19.30 -0.96 7.05
N TYR A 501 -18.91 -2.23 6.98
CA TYR A 501 -19.82 -3.32 6.56
C TYR A 501 -20.97 -3.57 7.53
N ASP A 502 -20.79 -3.19 8.79
CA ASP A 502 -21.78 -3.40 9.84
C ASP A 502 -22.82 -2.28 9.92
N PRO A 503 -24.10 -2.55 9.61
CA PRO A 503 -25.19 -1.59 9.73
C PRO A 503 -25.30 -0.96 11.12
N LYS A 504 -25.03 -1.71 12.21
CA LYS A 504 -25.18 -1.18 13.57
C LYS A 504 -24.19 -0.05 13.89
N GLN A 505 -23.09 0.00 13.14
CA GLN A 505 -22.05 1.03 13.30
C GLN A 505 -22.33 2.28 12.47
N CYS A 506 -23.10 2.15 11.36
CA CYS A 506 -23.58 3.22 10.48
C CYS A 506 -22.60 4.41 10.35
N ARG A 507 -21.43 4.15 9.77
CA ARG A 507 -20.30 5.09 9.66
C ARG A 507 -19.37 4.75 8.51
N SER A 508 -18.46 5.65 8.17
CA SER A 508 -17.28 5.30 7.37
C SER A 508 -16.17 4.67 8.23
N LEU A 509 -15.19 4.05 7.58
CA LEU A 509 -14.01 3.51 8.25
C LEU A 509 -13.21 4.62 8.99
N THR A 510 -12.57 4.24 10.09
CA THR A 510 -11.61 5.09 10.82
C THR A 510 -10.21 4.99 10.20
N VAL A 511 -9.28 5.84 10.65
CA VAL A 511 -7.87 5.76 10.26
C VAL A 511 -7.27 4.41 10.67
N ARG A 512 -7.49 3.95 11.90
CA ARG A 512 -7.03 2.61 12.36
C ARG A 512 -7.50 1.46 11.48
N GLU A 513 -8.77 1.43 11.08
CA GLU A 513 -9.29 0.37 10.21
C GLU A 513 -8.64 0.42 8.83
N ALA A 514 -8.53 1.62 8.24
CA ALA A 514 -7.83 1.80 6.97
C ALA A 514 -6.35 1.39 7.07
N ALA A 515 -5.69 1.69 8.19
CA ALA A 515 -4.31 1.34 8.46
C ALA A 515 -4.12 -0.18 8.59
N ARG A 516 -5.01 -0.88 9.29
CA ARG A 516 -4.98 -2.35 9.35
C ARG A 516 -5.25 -2.98 7.98
N LEU A 517 -6.18 -2.45 7.19
CA LEU A 517 -6.39 -2.91 5.79
C LEU A 517 -5.18 -2.63 4.88
N GLN A 518 -4.36 -1.64 5.23
CA GLN A 518 -3.05 -1.40 4.63
C GLN A 518 -1.92 -2.17 5.33
N THR A 519 -2.20 -3.09 6.26
CA THR A 519 -1.21 -3.90 6.98
C THR A 519 -0.22 -3.13 7.85
N PHE A 520 -0.56 -1.92 8.31
CA PHE A 520 0.24 -1.25 9.35
C PHE A 520 0.07 -1.95 10.70
N PRO A 521 1.16 -2.14 11.48
CA PRO A 521 1.09 -2.63 12.86
C PRO A 521 0.18 -1.75 13.75
N ASP A 522 -0.36 -2.34 14.81
CA ASP A 522 -1.28 -1.66 15.73
C ASP A 522 -0.60 -0.53 16.51
N ASN A 523 0.69 -0.70 16.80
CA ASN A 523 1.50 0.30 17.47
C ASN A 523 1.96 1.45 16.55
N TYR A 524 1.57 1.48 15.27
CA TYR A 524 1.91 2.58 14.36
C TYR A 524 1.04 3.81 14.63
N PHE A 525 1.62 4.92 15.09
CA PHE A 525 0.87 6.13 15.48
C PHE A 525 0.96 7.25 14.43
N PHE A 526 -0.12 7.46 13.68
CA PHE A 526 -0.19 8.50 12.65
C PHE A 526 -0.37 9.90 13.25
N GLN A 527 0.54 10.81 12.92
CA GLN A 527 0.56 12.20 13.35
C GLN A 527 -0.21 13.12 12.38
N GLY A 528 -0.47 14.35 12.83
CA GLY A 528 -1.27 15.35 12.10
C GLY A 528 -2.78 15.19 12.33
N ASN A 529 -3.57 16.02 11.64
CA ASN A 529 -5.03 15.95 11.73
C ASN A 529 -5.60 14.75 10.95
N ARG A 530 -6.88 14.41 11.18
CA ARG A 530 -7.54 13.25 10.56
C ARG A 530 -7.41 13.20 9.03
N THR A 531 -7.50 14.34 8.34
CA THR A 531 -7.35 14.41 6.88
C THR A 531 -5.94 14.00 6.46
N GLN A 532 -4.93 14.51 7.15
CA GLN A 532 -3.52 14.17 6.90
C GLN A 532 -3.24 12.69 7.22
N GLN A 533 -3.79 12.16 8.31
CA GLN A 533 -3.66 10.75 8.68
C GLN A 533 -4.24 9.83 7.59
N PHE A 534 -5.41 10.15 7.03
CA PHE A 534 -6.00 9.41 5.92
C PHE A 534 -5.17 9.51 4.63
N HIS A 535 -4.59 10.69 4.34
CA HIS A 535 -3.69 10.85 3.20
C HIS A 535 -2.46 9.95 3.32
N GLN A 536 -1.84 9.93 4.51
CA GLN A 536 -0.71 9.07 4.84
C GLN A 536 -1.06 7.59 4.56
N VAL A 537 -2.11 7.06 5.20
CA VAL A 537 -2.52 5.66 5.03
C VAL A 537 -2.86 5.32 3.58
N GLY A 538 -3.59 6.20 2.88
CA GLY A 538 -4.01 5.94 1.49
C GLY A 538 -2.86 5.96 0.46
N ASN A 539 -1.83 6.77 0.70
CA ASN A 539 -0.67 6.87 -0.19
C ASN A 539 0.36 5.76 0.05
N ALA A 540 0.38 5.15 1.24
CA ALA A 540 1.36 4.13 1.58
C ALA A 540 1.28 2.85 0.74
N VAL A 541 2.41 2.16 0.64
CA VAL A 541 2.49 0.73 0.28
C VAL A 541 2.14 -0.10 1.52
N PRO A 542 1.41 -1.22 1.41
CA PRO A 542 1.15 -2.07 2.56
C PRO A 542 2.46 -2.62 3.16
N PRO A 543 2.77 -2.38 4.45
CA PRO A 543 4.02 -2.83 5.06
C PRO A 543 4.26 -4.34 4.99
N LEU A 544 3.22 -5.17 5.13
CA LEU A 544 3.38 -6.63 5.00
C LEU A 544 3.77 -7.04 3.58
N LEU A 545 3.24 -6.36 2.55
CA LEU A 545 3.66 -6.59 1.17
C LEU A 545 5.11 -6.18 0.97
N ALA A 546 5.49 -5.01 1.48
CA ALA A 546 6.84 -4.50 1.44
C ALA A 546 7.84 -5.45 2.14
N SER A 547 7.47 -6.08 3.25
CA SER A 547 8.29 -7.09 3.94
C SER A 547 8.53 -8.35 3.11
N LYS A 548 7.52 -8.80 2.35
CA LYS A 548 7.68 -9.91 1.40
C LYS A 548 8.63 -9.56 0.25
N ILE A 549 8.55 -8.32 -0.25
CA ILE A 549 9.49 -7.81 -1.27
C ILE A 549 10.91 -7.72 -0.69
N ALA A 550 11.04 -7.21 0.53
CA ALA A 550 12.32 -7.09 1.22
C ALA A 550 13.04 -8.43 1.37
N SER A 551 12.31 -9.51 1.60
CA SER A 551 12.89 -10.87 1.68
C SER A 551 13.52 -11.32 0.35
N ILE A 552 12.90 -10.98 -0.79
CA ILE A 552 13.48 -11.23 -2.12
C ILE A 552 14.72 -10.36 -2.34
N VAL A 553 14.64 -9.07 -1.99
CA VAL A 553 15.76 -8.13 -2.11
C VAL A 553 16.95 -8.57 -1.26
N TYR A 554 16.70 -9.05 -0.04
CA TYR A 554 17.72 -9.56 0.86
C TYR A 554 18.48 -10.74 0.23
N ALA A 555 17.74 -11.71 -0.33
CA ALA A 555 18.33 -12.86 -1.00
C ALA A 555 19.19 -12.45 -2.22
N ILE A 556 18.76 -11.46 -3.01
CA ILE A 556 19.53 -10.92 -4.13
C ILE A 556 20.86 -10.35 -3.63
N VAL A 557 20.81 -9.45 -2.64
CA VAL A 557 22.02 -8.78 -2.14
C VAL A 557 22.99 -9.78 -1.50
N CYS A 558 22.50 -10.82 -0.83
CA CYS A 558 23.33 -11.90 -0.29
C CYS A 558 24.05 -12.69 -1.39
N LYS A 559 23.39 -12.93 -2.53
CA LYS A 559 23.97 -13.66 -3.66
C LYS A 559 24.91 -12.80 -4.52
N SER A 560 24.75 -11.47 -4.52
CA SER A 560 25.61 -10.52 -5.25
C SER A 560 27.03 -10.40 -4.70
N LYS A 561 27.31 -10.93 -3.50
CA LYS A 561 28.66 -10.90 -2.92
C LYS A 561 29.28 -12.30 -2.92
N PRO A 562 30.56 -12.46 -3.30
CA PRO A 562 31.32 -13.59 -2.82
C PRO A 562 31.36 -13.49 -1.29
N VAL A 563 30.94 -14.56 -0.62
CA VAL A 563 31.13 -14.72 0.82
C VAL A 563 32.64 -14.60 1.07
N ILE A 564 33.07 -13.52 1.75
CA ILE A 564 34.46 -13.35 2.19
C ILE A 564 34.69 -14.25 3.39
#